data_AF-A0A651G1W2-F1
#
_entry.id   AF-A0A651G1W2-F1
#
_cell.length_a   1.000
_cell.length_b   1.000
_cell.length_c   1.000
_cell.angle_alpha   90.00
_cell.angle_beta   90.00
_cell.angle_gamma   90.00
#
_symmetry.space_group_name_H-M   'P 1'
#
loop_
_entity.id
_entity.type
_entity.pdbx_description
1 polymer ?
#
loop_
_entity_poly.entity_id
_entity_poly.type
_entity_poly.pdbx_seq_one_letter_code
_entity_poly.pdbx_strand_id
1 'polypeptide(L)'
;LHYTNFNFVGIQFTSPTVDASNMTNLRADIYIPSDLSSDAKLAIEMVDFGADVTGRFATTITPDQSRQWISLDIPLSSFSGLSSRSALAQIIFVDDNGNIPSFFADNIFFYTDDGSTPPPPGAEPASPAPAPVQQADNVISLFSQSYSDVPVDTWRTEWSVADYEEITIQGVPTKKYTNLDFVGIETVANQLDISEMTHIHMDVWSPDFTLFGVKLVDFGPDGAFNGGDDTEDEVNLTNIPQGEWVRLEIPLSDFPELTGRENIAQLILVGQPTGETTVYLDNVFFYKEDDTTPPPPTDEPAEAAPAPVQDAGDVISLFSRAYDDVPVDTWRTEWSSAEYEEITIDGIATKKYSSLDFVGIETVENQIDITDMTHLHIDVWSPDFDVFRIKLVDFGPDGAFNGGDDTEDEVVFENLAQGEWVRLEIPLSDFEQLTTRENLAQFILSGLPTGEFTVYIDNVFFYKQ
;
A
#
# COMPACT_ATOMS: atom_id res chain seq x y z
N LEU A 1 30.33 -6.73 -9.37
CA LEU A 1 31.67 -7.34 -9.14
C LEU A 1 31.60 -8.87 -9.36
N HIS A 2 32.64 -9.56 -9.86
CA HIS A 2 32.64 -11.03 -10.08
C HIS A 2 33.81 -11.69 -9.33
N TYR A 3 33.52 -12.72 -8.53
CA TYR A 3 34.50 -13.43 -7.70
C TYR A 3 34.43 -14.93 -7.91
N THR A 4 35.58 -15.61 -7.98
CA THR A 4 35.68 -17.05 -8.28
C THR A 4 36.63 -17.76 -7.31
N ASN A 5 36.33 -19.00 -6.91
CA ASN A 5 37.17 -19.86 -6.06
C ASN A 5 37.64 -19.15 -4.77
N PHE A 6 36.70 -18.53 -4.05
CA PHE A 6 36.99 -17.76 -2.86
C PHE A 6 36.66 -18.56 -1.60
N ASN A 7 37.48 -18.42 -0.56
CA ASN A 7 37.07 -18.77 0.81
C ASN A 7 36.44 -17.54 1.47
N PHE A 8 37.03 -16.36 1.22
CA PHE A 8 36.47 -15.06 1.54
C PHE A 8 36.95 -14.04 0.50
N VAL A 9 36.19 -12.98 0.31
CA VAL A 9 36.59 -11.81 -0.50
C VAL A 9 36.08 -10.52 0.11
N GLY A 10 36.97 -9.54 0.24
CA GLY A 10 36.68 -8.25 0.87
C GLY A 10 36.64 -7.10 -0.12
N ILE A 11 35.68 -6.19 0.08
CA ILE A 11 35.66 -4.85 -0.47
C ILE A 11 36.15 -3.92 0.65
N GLN A 12 37.18 -3.12 0.39
CA GLN A 12 37.71 -2.15 1.35
C GLN A 12 37.47 -0.72 0.87
N PHE A 13 36.91 0.12 1.75
CA PHE A 13 36.59 1.52 1.54
C PHE A 13 37.07 2.36 2.74
N THR A 14 38.36 2.73 2.74
CA THR A 14 39.01 3.40 3.88
C THR A 14 39.32 4.89 3.62
N SER A 15 38.89 5.45 2.50
CA SER A 15 39.23 6.82 2.08
C SER A 15 38.13 7.45 1.22
N PRO A 16 37.00 7.88 1.83
CA PRO A 16 36.70 7.84 3.27
C PRO A 16 36.15 6.47 3.72
N THR A 17 36.12 6.23 5.04
CA THR A 17 35.23 5.22 5.64
C THR A 17 33.78 5.69 5.56
N VAL A 18 32.83 4.77 5.67
CA VAL A 18 31.39 5.07 5.66
C VAL A 18 30.88 5.19 7.09
N ASP A 19 30.20 6.30 7.39
CA ASP A 19 29.41 6.45 8.62
C ASP A 19 27.97 6.01 8.33
N ALA A 20 27.59 4.84 8.85
CA ALA A 20 26.25 4.26 8.73
C ALA A 20 25.50 4.28 10.08
N SER A 21 25.85 5.20 10.98
CA SER A 21 25.26 5.27 12.32
C SER A 21 23.74 5.50 12.30
N ASN A 22 23.23 6.20 11.28
CA ASN A 22 21.80 6.50 11.11
C ASN A 22 21.06 5.50 10.20
N MET A 23 21.78 4.53 9.62
CA MET A 23 21.19 3.51 8.75
C MET A 23 20.71 2.33 9.58
N THR A 24 19.73 1.58 9.09
CA THR A 24 19.18 0.39 9.76
C THR A 24 19.51 -0.90 9.01
N ASN A 25 19.70 -0.83 7.69
CA ASN A 25 19.88 -1.99 6.83
C ASN A 25 21.12 -1.86 5.92
N LEU A 26 21.65 -3.02 5.51
CA LEU A 26 22.54 -3.19 4.37
C LEU A 26 21.76 -3.87 3.25
N ARG A 27 21.76 -3.28 2.05
CA ARG A 27 21.37 -3.96 0.81
C ARG A 27 22.60 -4.56 0.14
N ALA A 28 22.47 -5.77 -0.36
CA ALA A 28 23.41 -6.36 -1.31
C ALA A 28 22.69 -7.32 -2.26
N ASP A 29 22.84 -7.13 -3.57
CA ASP A 29 22.33 -8.07 -4.57
C ASP A 29 23.41 -9.08 -4.92
N ILE A 30 23.05 -10.37 -4.94
CA ILE A 30 23.97 -11.49 -5.16
C ILE A 30 23.47 -12.34 -6.32
N TYR A 31 24.36 -12.76 -7.22
CA TYR A 31 24.05 -13.70 -8.29
C TYR A 31 25.05 -14.84 -8.30
N ILE A 32 24.60 -16.07 -8.09
CA ILE A 32 25.45 -17.27 -8.17
C ILE A 32 25.28 -17.89 -9.57
N PRO A 33 26.27 -17.80 -10.47
CA PRO A 33 26.13 -18.23 -11.87
C PRO A 33 26.07 -19.75 -12.06
N SER A 34 26.46 -20.53 -11.05
CA SER A 34 26.52 -22.00 -11.12
C SER A 34 25.34 -22.61 -10.39
N ASP A 35 24.84 -23.76 -10.86
CA ASP A 35 23.86 -24.55 -10.11
C ASP A 35 24.50 -24.97 -8.76
N LEU A 36 23.76 -24.78 -7.67
CA LEU A 36 24.21 -25.23 -6.35
C LEU A 36 23.87 -26.71 -6.14
N SER A 37 24.83 -27.47 -5.62
CA SER A 37 24.65 -28.92 -5.37
C SER A 37 23.82 -29.25 -4.13
N SER A 38 23.67 -28.28 -3.23
CA SER A 38 22.89 -28.27 -1.99
C SER A 38 22.76 -26.82 -1.53
N ASP A 39 22.13 -26.57 -0.37
CA ASP A 39 22.13 -25.24 0.26
C ASP A 39 23.55 -24.70 0.44
N ALA A 40 23.76 -23.44 0.06
CA ALA A 40 24.97 -22.70 0.31
C ALA A 40 24.81 -21.80 1.54
N LYS A 41 25.87 -21.62 2.32
CA LYS A 41 25.90 -20.68 3.45
C LYS A 41 26.78 -19.50 3.10
N LEU A 42 26.14 -18.37 2.78
CA LEU A 42 26.83 -17.10 2.57
C LEU A 42 26.88 -16.35 3.89
N ALA A 43 28.09 -15.98 4.33
CA ALA A 43 28.27 -15.03 5.42
C ALA A 43 28.80 -13.70 4.89
N ILE A 44 28.37 -12.62 5.53
CA ILE A 44 28.85 -11.26 5.28
C ILE A 44 29.41 -10.75 6.59
N GLU A 45 30.68 -10.34 6.57
CA GLU A 45 31.34 -9.68 7.67
C GLU A 45 31.51 -8.20 7.36
N MET A 46 31.37 -7.37 8.39
CA MET A 46 31.42 -5.93 8.27
C MET A 46 32.36 -5.38 9.32
N VAL A 47 33.35 -4.61 8.89
CA VAL A 47 34.43 -4.14 9.76
C VAL A 47 34.34 -2.62 9.93
N ASP A 48 34.19 -2.16 11.16
CA ASP A 48 34.35 -0.77 11.56
C ASP A 48 35.79 -0.55 12.03
N PHE A 49 36.55 0.27 11.31
CA PHE A 49 37.97 0.54 11.63
C PHE A 49 38.14 1.59 12.73
N GLY A 50 37.10 2.38 13.03
CA GLY A 50 37.14 3.37 14.10
C GLY A 50 37.07 2.70 15.47
N ALA A 51 36.07 1.83 15.66
CA ALA A 51 35.89 1.07 16.90
C ALA A 51 36.67 -0.26 16.93
N ASP A 52 37.27 -0.67 15.80
CA ASP A 52 37.99 -1.95 15.64
C ASP A 52 37.10 -3.16 15.98
N VAL A 53 35.90 -3.19 15.38
CA VAL A 53 34.91 -4.25 15.58
C VAL A 53 34.50 -4.90 14.26
N THR A 54 34.23 -6.20 14.31
CA THR A 54 33.74 -6.97 13.15
C THR A 54 32.40 -7.60 13.50
N GLY A 55 31.39 -7.24 12.73
CA GLY A 55 30.08 -7.89 12.72
C GLY A 55 30.03 -9.03 11.73
N ARG A 56 29.22 -10.05 12.02
CA ARG A 56 28.98 -11.16 11.10
C ARG A 56 27.51 -11.49 11.01
N PHE A 57 27.02 -11.57 9.78
CA PHE A 57 25.71 -12.10 9.40
C PHE A 57 25.91 -13.35 8.54
N ALA A 58 25.01 -14.33 8.65
CA ALA A 58 25.04 -15.52 7.80
C ALA A 58 23.62 -15.89 7.37
N THR A 59 23.47 -16.24 6.10
CA THR A 59 22.21 -16.66 5.50
C THR A 59 22.39 -17.92 4.65
N THR A 60 21.27 -18.58 4.35
CA THR A 60 21.24 -19.76 3.49
C THR A 60 20.71 -19.36 2.11
N ILE A 61 21.42 -19.77 1.07
CA ILE A 61 20.98 -19.66 -0.33
C ILE A 61 20.66 -21.06 -0.82
N THR A 62 19.41 -21.28 -1.19
CA THR A 62 18.91 -22.58 -1.68
C THR A 62 19.27 -22.79 -3.15
N PRO A 63 19.28 -24.02 -3.67
CA PRO A 63 19.56 -24.28 -5.09
C PRO A 63 18.67 -23.51 -6.06
N ASP A 64 17.39 -23.34 -5.74
CA ASP A 64 16.43 -22.63 -6.60
C ASP A 64 16.74 -21.13 -6.72
N GLN A 65 17.49 -20.56 -5.77
CA GLN A 65 17.93 -19.17 -5.78
C GLN A 65 19.22 -18.93 -6.60
N SER A 66 19.85 -19.98 -7.14
CA SER A 66 20.99 -19.83 -8.05
C SER A 66 20.54 -19.40 -9.45
N ARG A 67 21.46 -18.83 -10.23
CA ARG A 67 21.23 -18.37 -11.62
C ARG A 67 20.14 -17.30 -11.77
N GLN A 68 19.87 -16.58 -10.69
CA GLN A 68 19.07 -15.37 -10.64
C GLN A 68 19.68 -14.39 -9.64
N TRP A 69 19.32 -13.11 -9.74
CA TRP A 69 19.71 -12.13 -8.73
C TRP A 69 18.83 -12.34 -7.50
N ILE A 70 19.47 -12.40 -6.34
CA ILE A 70 18.80 -12.36 -5.05
C ILE A 70 19.18 -11.08 -4.35
N SER A 71 18.20 -10.46 -3.71
CA SER A 71 18.41 -9.26 -2.92
C SER A 71 18.43 -9.61 -1.45
N LEU A 72 19.47 -9.15 -0.77
CA LEU A 72 19.64 -9.32 0.66
C LEU A 72 19.46 -7.98 1.35
N ASP A 73 18.31 -7.79 1.98
CA ASP A 73 18.07 -6.72 2.95
C ASP A 73 18.39 -7.23 4.34
N ILE A 74 19.51 -6.75 4.87
CA ILE A 74 20.08 -7.28 6.09
C ILE A 74 20.02 -6.19 7.15
N PRO A 75 19.17 -6.33 8.17
CA PRO A 75 19.22 -5.46 9.33
C PRO A 75 20.63 -5.41 9.89
N LEU A 76 21.19 -4.20 10.03
CA LEU A 76 22.51 -4.00 10.59
C LEU A 76 22.59 -4.52 12.02
N SER A 77 21.45 -4.59 12.72
CA SER A 77 21.28 -5.23 14.03
C SER A 77 21.51 -6.75 14.01
N SER A 78 21.37 -7.42 12.86
CA SER A 78 21.59 -8.86 12.70
C SER A 78 23.08 -9.24 12.60
N PHE A 79 23.98 -8.27 12.41
CA PHE A 79 25.42 -8.50 12.40
C PHE A 79 25.96 -8.69 13.81
N SER A 80 26.02 -9.93 14.28
CA SER A 80 26.57 -10.29 15.58
C SER A 80 28.03 -9.81 15.67
N GLY A 81 28.32 -8.94 16.65
CA GLY A 81 29.67 -8.37 16.87
C GLY A 81 29.85 -6.93 16.36
N LEU A 82 28.90 -6.37 15.60
CA LEU A 82 28.98 -5.01 15.07
C LEU A 82 28.47 -3.97 16.08
N SER A 83 29.26 -3.66 17.12
CA SER A 83 28.85 -2.68 18.12
C SER A 83 28.99 -1.21 17.70
N SER A 84 29.61 -0.94 16.55
CA SER A 84 29.80 0.40 15.98
C SER A 84 29.61 0.37 14.47
N ARG A 85 29.13 1.50 13.93
CA ARG A 85 28.89 1.72 12.50
C ARG A 85 29.38 3.11 12.02
N SER A 86 30.13 3.82 12.85
CA SER A 86 30.58 5.19 12.56
C SER A 86 31.73 5.28 11.55
N ALA A 87 32.46 4.18 11.35
CA ALA A 87 33.61 4.15 10.45
C ALA A 87 33.76 2.77 9.78
N LEU A 88 32.68 2.31 9.13
CA LEU A 88 32.70 1.11 8.31
C LEU A 88 33.75 1.26 7.21
N ALA A 89 34.55 0.21 7.04
CA ALA A 89 35.74 0.24 6.21
C ALA A 89 35.89 -0.99 5.32
N GLN A 90 35.23 -2.10 5.66
CA GLN A 90 35.26 -3.31 4.87
C GLN A 90 33.92 -4.07 4.92
N ILE A 91 33.57 -4.69 3.80
CA ILE A 91 32.54 -5.73 3.68
C ILE A 91 33.24 -6.98 3.14
N ILE A 92 33.07 -8.12 3.80
CA ILE A 92 33.73 -9.38 3.45
C ILE A 92 32.67 -10.45 3.23
N PHE A 93 32.61 -10.98 2.02
CA PHE A 93 31.78 -12.14 1.69
C PHE A 93 32.56 -13.42 1.97
N VAL A 94 31.92 -14.38 2.63
CA VAL A 94 32.53 -15.65 3.07
C VAL A 94 31.67 -16.81 2.60
N ASP A 95 32.28 -17.77 1.91
CA ASP A 95 31.65 -19.06 1.62
C ASP A 95 31.79 -19.96 2.86
N ASP A 96 30.77 -19.95 3.70
CA ASP A 96 30.84 -20.51 5.06
C ASP A 96 30.77 -22.04 5.08
N ASN A 97 30.22 -22.66 4.03
CA ASN A 97 30.16 -24.12 3.89
C ASN A 97 30.90 -24.66 2.66
N GLY A 98 31.61 -23.81 1.90
CA GLY A 98 32.42 -24.22 0.75
C GLY A 98 31.61 -24.61 -0.48
N ASN A 99 30.36 -24.14 -0.59
CA ASN A 99 29.41 -24.51 -1.63
C ASN A 99 29.05 -23.32 -2.55
N ILE A 100 29.86 -22.27 -2.58
CA ILE A 100 29.69 -21.11 -3.48
C ILE A 100 30.93 -21.03 -4.41
N PRO A 101 30.88 -21.67 -5.60
CA PRO A 101 32.02 -21.68 -6.52
C PRO A 101 32.43 -20.28 -7.01
N SER A 102 31.43 -19.44 -7.28
CA SER A 102 31.57 -18.05 -7.70
C SER A 102 30.29 -17.30 -7.42
N PHE A 103 30.38 -15.97 -7.35
CA PHE A 103 29.22 -15.09 -7.28
C PHE A 103 29.52 -13.74 -7.92
N PHE A 104 28.48 -13.03 -8.28
CA PHE A 104 28.50 -11.60 -8.53
C PHE A 104 27.82 -10.89 -7.37
N ALA A 105 28.31 -9.69 -7.06
CA ALA A 105 27.62 -8.78 -6.15
C ALA A 105 27.42 -7.42 -6.81
N ASP A 106 26.25 -6.84 -6.60
CA ASP A 106 25.88 -5.51 -7.06
C ASP A 106 25.01 -4.79 -6.03
N ASN A 107 24.71 -3.50 -6.26
CA ASN A 107 23.79 -2.71 -5.45
C ASN A 107 24.05 -2.82 -3.94
N ILE A 108 25.31 -2.60 -3.56
CA ILE A 108 25.74 -2.65 -2.16
C ILE A 108 25.66 -1.25 -1.55
N PHE A 109 24.65 -1.00 -0.72
CA PHE A 109 24.45 0.28 -0.05
C PHE A 109 23.78 0.13 1.32
N PHE A 110 23.90 1.15 2.17
CA PHE A 110 23.23 1.23 3.46
C PHE A 110 22.02 2.15 3.37
N TYR A 111 20.92 1.80 4.04
CA TYR A 111 19.70 2.61 4.05
C TYR A 111 18.98 2.56 5.40
N THR A 112 18.04 3.48 5.59
CA THR A 112 17.14 3.53 6.76
C THR A 112 15.79 2.94 6.35
N ASP A 113 15.29 2.00 7.15
CA ASP A 113 13.97 1.40 7.06
C ASP A 113 12.98 2.39 7.67
N ASP A 114 12.10 2.96 6.86
CA ASP A 114 10.93 3.72 7.31
C ASP A 114 9.70 2.83 7.49
N GLY A 115 9.84 1.50 7.35
CA GLY A 115 8.76 0.54 7.35
C GLY A 115 8.43 0.01 5.95
N SER A 116 8.99 0.59 4.88
CA SER A 116 8.94 0.04 3.53
C SER A 116 10.23 -0.74 3.23
N THR A 117 10.13 -2.08 3.12
CA THR A 117 11.24 -2.85 2.54
C THR A 117 11.35 -2.47 1.07
N PRO A 118 12.48 -1.94 0.58
CA PRO A 118 12.63 -1.63 -0.84
C PRO A 118 12.39 -2.90 -1.65
N PRO A 119 11.48 -2.88 -2.62
CA PRO A 119 11.15 -4.07 -3.37
C PRO A 119 12.40 -4.61 -4.08
N PRO A 120 12.46 -5.93 -4.35
CA PRO A 120 13.58 -6.49 -5.11
C PRO A 120 13.66 -5.82 -6.50
N PRO A 121 14.86 -5.57 -7.07
CA PRO A 121 15.03 -5.03 -8.40
C PRO A 121 14.25 -5.86 -9.41
N GLY A 122 13.47 -5.17 -10.23
CA GLY A 122 12.57 -5.80 -11.19
C GLY A 122 11.32 -6.41 -10.57
N ALA A 123 10.98 -6.07 -9.32
CA ALA A 123 9.64 -6.33 -8.81
C ALA A 123 8.59 -5.68 -9.73
N GLU A 124 7.42 -6.30 -9.77
CA GLU A 124 6.27 -5.83 -10.53
C GLU A 124 5.06 -5.75 -9.57
N PRO A 125 4.10 -4.85 -9.83
CA PRO A 125 2.87 -4.75 -9.04
C PRO A 125 2.08 -6.07 -9.08
N ALA A 126 1.67 -6.55 -7.91
CA ALA A 126 0.92 -7.80 -7.77
C ALA A 126 -0.58 -7.67 -8.12
N SER A 127 -1.12 -6.45 -8.04
CA SER A 127 -2.51 -6.08 -8.33
C SER A 127 -2.55 -4.84 -9.23
N PRO A 128 -3.64 -4.61 -9.99
CA PRO A 128 -3.80 -3.38 -10.76
C PRO A 128 -3.90 -2.15 -9.85
N ALA A 129 -3.74 -0.96 -10.44
CA ALA A 129 -3.97 0.30 -9.74
C ALA A 129 -5.42 0.38 -9.23
N PRO A 130 -5.68 1.05 -8.10
CA PRO A 130 -7.04 1.33 -7.64
C PRO A 130 -7.85 2.09 -8.70
N ALA A 131 -9.15 1.83 -8.79
CA ALA A 131 -10.00 2.59 -9.70
C ALA A 131 -10.13 4.05 -9.20
N PRO A 132 -10.07 5.06 -10.09
CA PRO A 132 -10.29 6.45 -9.72
C PRO A 132 -11.77 6.68 -9.41
N VAL A 133 -12.04 7.69 -8.58
CA VAL A 133 -13.39 7.97 -8.02
C VAL A 133 -13.96 9.31 -8.47
N GLN A 134 -13.21 10.10 -9.23
CA GLN A 134 -13.64 11.39 -9.76
C GLN A 134 -14.89 11.24 -10.65
N GLN A 135 -15.79 12.21 -10.58
CA GLN A 135 -16.98 12.19 -11.43
C GLN A 135 -16.56 12.34 -12.90
N ALA A 136 -17.05 11.44 -13.77
CA ALA A 136 -16.64 11.40 -15.18
C ALA A 136 -16.85 12.72 -15.94
N ASP A 137 -17.84 13.53 -15.56
CA ASP A 137 -18.09 14.84 -16.17
C ASP A 137 -17.00 15.89 -15.88
N ASN A 138 -16.20 15.66 -14.83
CA ASN A 138 -15.11 16.54 -14.40
C ASN A 138 -13.73 16.05 -14.85
N VAL A 139 -13.66 15.04 -15.72
CA VAL A 139 -12.43 14.34 -16.08
C VAL A 139 -12.15 14.45 -17.58
N ILE A 140 -10.91 14.80 -17.93
CA ILE A 140 -10.32 14.60 -19.26
C ILE A 140 -9.35 13.42 -19.16
N SER A 141 -9.81 12.23 -19.53
CA SER A 141 -9.03 10.99 -19.42
C SER A 141 -8.12 10.77 -20.61
N LEU A 142 -6.83 10.51 -20.38
CA LEU A 142 -5.89 10.06 -21.41
C LEU A 142 -5.77 8.53 -21.39
N PHE A 143 -5.79 7.93 -20.21
CA PHE A 143 -5.73 6.49 -20.02
C PHE A 143 -6.38 6.08 -18.70
N SER A 144 -7.57 5.48 -18.76
CA SER A 144 -8.20 4.84 -17.61
C SER A 144 -9.26 3.84 -18.07
N GLN A 145 -9.51 2.81 -17.27
CA GLN A 145 -10.60 1.87 -17.53
C GLN A 145 -11.94 2.36 -16.96
N SER A 146 -11.91 3.40 -16.11
CA SER A 146 -13.11 3.98 -15.49
C SER A 146 -13.75 5.09 -16.33
N TYR A 147 -13.02 5.69 -17.26
CA TYR A 147 -13.46 6.83 -18.05
C TYR A 147 -13.36 6.57 -19.56
N SER A 148 -13.97 7.46 -20.34
CA SER A 148 -13.77 7.45 -21.80
C SER A 148 -12.52 8.27 -22.15
N ASP A 149 -11.52 7.60 -22.69
CA ASP A 149 -10.26 8.24 -23.05
C ASP A 149 -10.37 9.14 -24.28
N VAL A 150 -9.76 10.32 -24.20
CA VAL A 150 -9.49 11.20 -25.36
C VAL A 150 -8.34 10.62 -26.18
N PRO A 151 -8.22 10.96 -27.48
CA PRO A 151 -7.13 10.48 -28.30
C PRO A 151 -5.76 10.97 -27.82
N VAL A 152 -4.81 10.05 -27.66
CA VAL A 152 -3.39 10.33 -27.43
C VAL A 152 -2.61 9.87 -28.67
N ASP A 153 -1.73 10.72 -29.21
CA ASP A 153 -1.04 10.45 -30.48
C ASP A 153 0.06 9.39 -30.31
N THR A 154 0.81 9.48 -29.21
CA THR A 154 1.79 8.46 -28.82
C THR A 154 2.03 8.48 -27.32
N TRP A 155 2.27 7.30 -26.75
CA TRP A 155 2.70 7.10 -25.36
C TRP A 155 4.23 7.05 -25.20
N ARG A 156 4.96 7.07 -26.32
CA ARG A 156 6.41 7.19 -26.32
C ARG A 156 6.84 7.83 -27.63
N THR A 157 7.37 9.05 -27.55
CA THR A 157 7.95 9.74 -28.69
C THR A 157 9.26 9.11 -29.15
N GLU A 158 9.67 9.41 -30.39
CA GLU A 158 10.97 8.95 -30.92
C GLU A 158 12.18 9.56 -30.20
N TRP A 159 11.99 10.72 -29.58
CA TRP A 159 13.01 11.44 -28.82
C TRP A 159 13.07 11.02 -27.34
N SER A 160 12.17 10.14 -26.90
CA SER A 160 12.17 9.57 -25.54
C SER A 160 13.40 8.68 -25.30
N VAL A 161 13.91 8.70 -24.07
CA VAL A 161 14.95 7.81 -23.57
C VAL A 161 14.33 6.91 -22.50
N ALA A 162 13.58 5.92 -22.99
CA ALA A 162 12.95 4.84 -22.24
C ALA A 162 12.60 3.71 -23.20
N ASP A 163 12.43 2.49 -22.68
CA ASP A 163 11.66 1.45 -23.35
C ASP A 163 10.20 1.55 -22.91
N TYR A 164 9.27 1.15 -23.79
CA TYR A 164 7.83 1.20 -23.52
C TYR A 164 7.18 -0.13 -23.90
N GLU A 165 6.38 -0.65 -22.98
CA GLU A 165 5.49 -1.77 -23.22
C GLU A 165 4.11 -1.50 -22.61
N GLU A 166 3.08 -2.03 -23.27
CA GLU A 166 1.76 -2.16 -22.66
C GLU A 166 1.63 -3.58 -22.16
N ILE A 167 1.39 -3.72 -20.85
CA ILE A 167 1.23 -5.01 -20.18
C ILE A 167 -0.19 -5.11 -19.63
N THR A 168 -0.50 -6.25 -19.03
CA THR A 168 -1.72 -6.40 -18.24
C THR A 168 -1.39 -6.94 -16.86
N ILE A 169 -1.88 -6.29 -15.81
CA ILE A 169 -1.79 -6.79 -14.43
C ILE A 169 -3.17 -7.31 -14.06
N GLN A 170 -3.28 -8.63 -13.84
CA GLN A 170 -4.56 -9.31 -13.61
C GLN A 170 -5.63 -9.01 -14.70
N GLY A 171 -5.20 -8.76 -15.93
CA GLY A 171 -6.09 -8.46 -17.07
C GLY A 171 -6.44 -6.97 -17.24
N VAL A 172 -6.01 -6.10 -16.33
CA VAL A 172 -6.14 -4.63 -16.48
C VAL A 172 -4.95 -4.12 -17.28
N PRO A 173 -5.16 -3.40 -18.41
CA PRO A 173 -4.06 -2.80 -19.17
C PRO A 173 -3.29 -1.79 -18.33
N THR A 174 -1.96 -1.80 -18.42
CA THR A 174 -1.09 -0.89 -17.69
C THR A 174 0.08 -0.48 -18.58
N LYS A 175 0.44 0.80 -18.55
CA LYS A 175 1.59 1.33 -19.31
C LYS A 175 2.85 1.06 -18.48
N LYS A 176 3.90 0.55 -19.10
CA LYS A 176 5.18 0.29 -18.41
C LYS A 176 6.33 0.91 -19.18
N TYR A 177 7.17 1.63 -18.45
CA TYR A 177 8.42 2.19 -18.92
C TYR A 177 9.58 1.56 -18.15
N THR A 178 10.60 1.12 -18.86
CA THR A 178 11.86 0.61 -18.28
C THR A 178 13.03 1.39 -18.83
N ASN A 179 14.16 1.40 -18.11
CA ASN A 179 15.32 2.23 -18.45
C ASN A 179 14.93 3.71 -18.64
N LEU A 180 13.99 4.20 -17.83
CA LEU A 180 13.43 5.52 -17.95
C LEU A 180 14.48 6.57 -17.53
N ASP A 181 14.86 7.43 -18.47
CA ASP A 181 15.43 8.74 -18.20
C ASP A 181 14.30 9.78 -18.32
N PHE A 182 13.68 9.83 -19.50
CA PHE A 182 12.43 10.55 -19.71
C PHE A 182 11.63 9.95 -20.88
N VAL A 183 10.31 10.08 -20.81
CA VAL A 183 9.39 9.70 -21.90
C VAL A 183 8.44 10.84 -22.21
N GLY A 184 8.31 11.13 -23.50
CA GLY A 184 7.30 12.03 -24.04
C GLY A 184 6.05 11.29 -24.45
N ILE A 185 4.91 11.80 -24.00
CA ILE A 185 3.56 11.44 -24.41
C ILE A 185 3.00 12.65 -25.15
N GLU A 186 2.46 12.46 -26.36
CA GLU A 186 2.02 13.58 -27.21
C GLU A 186 0.51 13.54 -27.51
N THR A 187 -0.07 14.73 -27.51
CA THR A 187 -1.42 15.08 -27.95
C THR A 187 -1.36 16.20 -29.00
N VAL A 188 -0.27 16.32 -29.76
CA VAL A 188 -0.02 17.38 -30.75
C VAL A 188 -1.14 17.53 -31.80
N ALA A 189 -1.68 16.42 -32.31
CA ALA A 189 -2.80 16.42 -33.26
C ALA A 189 -4.17 16.52 -32.57
N ASN A 190 -4.22 16.30 -31.25
CA ASN A 190 -5.42 16.23 -30.42
C ASN A 190 -5.23 17.03 -29.13
N GLN A 191 -4.78 18.30 -29.25
CA GLN A 191 -4.38 19.11 -28.10
C GLN A 191 -5.53 19.26 -27.09
N LEU A 192 -5.17 19.27 -25.81
CA LEU A 192 -6.15 19.27 -24.73
C LEU A 192 -6.33 20.70 -24.20
N ASP A 193 -7.58 21.11 -24.07
CA ASP A 193 -7.96 22.28 -23.29
C ASP A 193 -8.24 21.84 -21.85
N ILE A 194 -7.29 22.13 -20.96
CA ILE A 194 -7.37 21.84 -19.52
C ILE A 194 -7.64 23.13 -18.71
N SER A 195 -8.08 24.21 -19.35
CA SER A 195 -8.29 25.52 -18.69
C SER A 195 -9.26 25.47 -17.52
N GLU A 196 -10.24 24.57 -17.57
CA GLU A 196 -11.22 24.33 -16.51
C GLU A 196 -10.77 23.30 -15.45
N MET A 197 -9.67 22.58 -15.69
CA MET A 197 -9.15 21.56 -14.78
C MET A 197 -8.31 22.20 -13.67
N THR A 198 -8.18 21.50 -12.55
CA THR A 198 -7.39 21.98 -11.40
C THR A 198 -6.23 21.06 -11.07
N HIS A 199 -6.28 19.79 -11.45
CA HIS A 199 -5.26 18.79 -11.12
C HIS A 199 -4.94 17.88 -12.32
N ILE A 200 -3.73 17.32 -12.31
CA ILE A 200 -3.40 16.10 -13.05
C ILE A 200 -3.35 14.92 -12.07
N HIS A 201 -4.00 13.83 -12.44
CA HIS A 201 -4.01 12.57 -11.71
C HIS A 201 -3.24 11.49 -12.48
N MET A 202 -2.49 10.67 -11.75
CA MET A 202 -1.89 9.44 -12.25
C MET A 202 -1.62 8.46 -11.12
N ASP A 203 -1.88 7.18 -11.36
CA ASP A 203 -1.43 6.13 -10.46
C ASP A 203 -0.08 5.61 -10.97
N VAL A 204 0.94 5.66 -10.11
CA VAL A 204 2.29 5.20 -10.42
C VAL A 204 2.71 4.10 -9.46
N TRP A 205 3.37 3.08 -9.98
CA TRP A 205 4.07 2.09 -9.18
C TRP A 205 5.49 1.98 -9.71
N SER A 206 6.46 1.97 -8.81
CA SER A 206 7.85 1.79 -9.20
C SER A 206 8.61 1.06 -8.10
N PRO A 207 9.55 0.17 -8.47
CA PRO A 207 10.38 -0.49 -7.50
C PRO A 207 11.64 0.31 -7.15
N ASP A 208 11.97 1.36 -7.91
CA ASP A 208 13.33 1.90 -7.96
C ASP A 208 13.41 3.42 -8.15
N PHE A 209 12.30 4.12 -8.43
CA PHE A 209 12.33 5.57 -8.59
C PHE A 209 12.71 6.31 -7.28
N THR A 210 13.66 7.22 -7.37
CA THR A 210 14.06 8.11 -6.28
C THR A 210 13.50 9.51 -6.48
N LEU A 211 13.22 9.84 -7.74
CA LEU A 211 12.50 11.02 -8.17
C LEU A 211 11.63 10.65 -9.38
N PHE A 212 10.45 11.24 -9.43
CA PHE A 212 9.55 11.19 -10.57
C PHE A 212 9.16 12.62 -10.96
N GLY A 213 9.55 13.02 -12.17
CA GLY A 213 9.21 14.32 -12.72
C GLY A 213 7.99 14.24 -13.62
N VAL A 214 7.07 15.19 -13.48
CA VAL A 214 5.93 15.38 -14.35
C VAL A 214 6.04 16.77 -14.96
N LYS A 215 6.16 16.82 -16.29
CA LYS A 215 6.25 18.06 -17.04
C LYS A 215 5.12 18.17 -18.05
N LEU A 216 4.54 19.36 -18.15
CA LEU A 216 3.47 19.70 -19.08
C LEU A 216 3.97 20.75 -20.07
N VAL A 217 3.54 20.63 -21.33
CA VAL A 217 3.89 21.58 -22.39
C VAL A 217 2.62 21.99 -23.13
N ASP A 218 2.37 23.30 -23.15
CA ASP A 218 1.32 23.96 -23.91
C ASP A 218 1.96 24.63 -25.15
N PHE A 219 1.42 24.39 -26.35
CA PHE A 219 1.93 24.98 -27.59
C PHE A 219 1.38 26.38 -27.89
N GLY A 220 0.70 27.00 -26.92
CA GLY A 220 0.13 28.33 -27.08
C GLY A 220 -1.03 28.40 -28.09
N PRO A 221 -1.66 29.57 -28.21
CA PRO A 221 -2.79 29.78 -29.13
C PRO A 221 -2.52 29.50 -30.61
N ASP A 222 -1.26 29.46 -31.06
CA ASP A 222 -0.94 29.10 -32.43
C ASP A 222 -0.95 27.58 -32.70
N GLY A 223 -0.96 26.77 -31.64
CA GLY A 223 -1.05 25.31 -31.66
C GLY A 223 0.20 24.63 -32.21
N ALA A 224 1.34 25.31 -32.30
CA ALA A 224 2.56 24.81 -32.90
C ALA A 224 3.78 24.94 -31.98
N PHE A 225 4.61 23.90 -31.93
CA PHE A 225 5.83 23.94 -31.16
C PHE A 225 6.80 25.03 -31.64
N ASN A 226 7.37 25.77 -30.70
CA ASN A 226 8.33 26.84 -30.87
C ASN A 226 7.77 28.02 -31.72
N GLY A 227 6.48 28.30 -31.55
CA GLY A 227 5.78 29.47 -32.10
C GLY A 227 6.15 30.79 -31.39
N GLY A 228 6.68 30.67 -30.18
CA GLY A 228 7.08 31.78 -29.32
C GLY A 228 6.02 32.15 -28.27
N ASP A 229 4.94 31.40 -28.22
CA ASP A 229 3.85 31.42 -27.23
C ASP A 229 3.74 30.12 -26.41
N ASP A 230 4.62 29.14 -26.66
CA ASP A 230 4.76 27.92 -25.87
C ASP A 230 5.03 28.22 -24.39
N THR A 231 4.42 27.44 -23.50
CA THR A 231 4.68 27.49 -22.06
C THR A 231 4.83 26.08 -21.52
N GLU A 232 5.71 25.89 -20.54
CA GLU A 232 5.97 24.58 -19.95
C GLU A 232 6.44 24.72 -18.51
N ASP A 233 6.20 23.70 -17.70
CA ASP A 233 6.76 23.61 -16.36
C ASP A 233 6.84 22.15 -15.89
N GLU A 234 7.70 21.88 -14.91
CA GLU A 234 7.99 20.55 -14.38
C GLU A 234 7.89 20.53 -12.85
N VAL A 235 7.11 19.58 -12.35
CA VAL A 235 7.06 19.24 -10.93
C VAL A 235 7.88 17.99 -10.69
N ASN A 236 8.85 18.08 -9.77
CA ASN A 236 9.71 16.97 -9.36
C ASN A 236 9.29 16.44 -8.00
N LEU A 237 8.80 15.20 -7.98
CA LEU A 237 8.38 14.50 -6.77
C LEU A 237 9.53 13.63 -6.25
N THR A 238 9.77 13.69 -4.94
CA THR A 238 10.83 12.94 -4.25
C THR A 238 10.25 12.25 -3.02
N ASN A 239 10.92 11.21 -2.52
CA ASN A 239 10.44 10.39 -1.40
C ASN A 239 9.05 9.77 -1.67
N ILE A 240 8.83 9.33 -2.91
CA ILE A 240 7.61 8.62 -3.29
C ILE A 240 7.76 7.16 -2.84
N PRO A 241 6.75 6.56 -2.19
CA PRO A 241 6.82 5.17 -1.79
C PRO A 241 7.10 4.22 -2.97
N GLN A 242 7.98 3.25 -2.76
CA GLN A 242 8.36 2.24 -3.74
C GLN A 242 7.65 0.92 -3.44
N GLY A 243 7.38 0.12 -4.48
CA GLY A 243 6.81 -1.22 -4.33
C GLY A 243 5.31 -1.26 -4.07
N GLU A 244 4.64 -0.11 -4.09
CA GLU A 244 3.19 0.03 -3.98
C GLU A 244 2.64 1.06 -4.98
N TRP A 245 1.32 1.00 -5.23
CA TRP A 245 0.65 1.96 -6.10
C TRP A 245 0.50 3.27 -5.35
N VAL A 246 1.02 4.34 -5.93
CA VAL A 246 0.93 5.68 -5.38
C VAL A 246 0.06 6.51 -6.30
N ARG A 247 -1.02 7.04 -5.73
CA ARG A 247 -1.88 8.01 -6.39
C ARG A 247 -1.22 9.39 -6.33
N LEU A 248 -0.92 9.95 -7.49
CA LEU A 248 -0.42 11.31 -7.62
C LEU A 248 -1.55 12.23 -8.06
N GLU A 249 -1.87 13.23 -7.26
CA GLU A 249 -2.81 14.30 -7.58
C GLU A 249 -2.05 15.62 -7.49
N ILE A 250 -1.49 16.06 -8.62
CA ILE A 250 -0.63 17.24 -8.66
C ILE A 250 -1.48 18.45 -9.02
N PRO A 251 -1.59 19.46 -8.15
CA PRO A 251 -2.29 20.70 -8.47
C PRO A 251 -1.65 21.37 -9.68
N LEU A 252 -2.46 21.81 -10.63
CA LEU A 252 -1.96 22.59 -11.77
C LEU A 252 -1.37 23.94 -11.33
N SER A 253 -1.63 24.39 -10.09
CA SER A 253 -0.96 25.55 -9.49
C SER A 253 0.53 25.32 -9.21
N ASP A 254 0.96 24.06 -9.12
CA ASP A 254 2.36 23.69 -8.87
C ASP A 254 3.23 23.80 -10.14
N PHE A 255 2.60 24.17 -11.26
CA PHE A 255 3.23 24.48 -12.55
C PHE A 255 3.17 26.00 -12.84
N PRO A 256 3.82 26.88 -12.04
CA PRO A 256 3.73 28.33 -12.20
C PRO A 256 4.21 28.87 -13.56
N GLU A 257 5.08 28.16 -14.28
CA GLU A 257 5.57 28.56 -15.61
C GLU A 257 4.68 28.06 -16.77
N LEU A 258 3.75 27.13 -16.50
CA LEU A 258 2.72 26.67 -17.44
C LEU A 258 1.56 27.68 -17.49
N THR A 259 1.80 28.81 -18.14
CA THR A 259 0.83 29.93 -18.19
C THR A 259 -0.28 29.76 -19.23
N GLY A 260 -0.10 28.88 -20.23
CA GLY A 260 -1.14 28.44 -21.17
C GLY A 260 -1.71 27.08 -20.79
N ARG A 261 -3.01 26.86 -21.02
CA ARG A 261 -3.71 25.59 -20.67
C ARG A 261 -4.70 25.10 -21.72
N GLU A 262 -4.85 25.83 -22.82
CA GLU A 262 -5.83 25.56 -23.85
C GLU A 262 -5.31 24.60 -24.94
N ASN A 263 -3.99 24.38 -25.01
CA ASN A 263 -3.31 23.65 -26.09
C ASN A 263 -2.22 22.71 -25.53
N ILE A 264 -2.55 21.94 -24.49
CA ILE A 264 -1.63 20.95 -23.94
C ILE A 264 -1.33 19.91 -25.00
N ALA A 265 -0.07 19.86 -25.39
CA ALA A 265 0.42 19.08 -26.50
C ALA A 265 1.37 17.95 -26.06
N GLN A 266 1.98 18.07 -24.88
CA GLN A 266 2.90 17.07 -24.37
C GLN A 266 2.78 16.89 -22.85
N LEU A 267 2.87 15.63 -22.42
CA LEU A 267 3.15 15.21 -21.05
C LEU A 267 4.49 14.49 -21.07
N ILE A 268 5.42 14.92 -20.22
CA ILE A 268 6.76 14.34 -20.13
C ILE A 268 6.93 13.78 -18.73
N LEU A 269 7.27 12.49 -18.65
CA LEU A 269 7.56 11.81 -17.40
C LEU A 269 9.06 11.57 -17.30
N VAL A 270 9.67 11.94 -16.17
CA VAL A 270 11.11 11.84 -15.91
C VAL A 270 11.34 10.85 -14.78
N GLY A 271 12.26 9.91 -14.96
CA GLY A 271 12.62 8.91 -13.96
C GLY A 271 14.05 9.09 -13.47
N GLN A 272 14.26 8.95 -12.16
CA GLN A 272 15.60 8.83 -11.58
C GLN A 272 15.68 7.60 -10.67
N PRO A 273 16.79 6.82 -10.70
CA PRO A 273 18.03 7.09 -11.43
C PRO A 273 17.93 6.95 -12.96
N THR A 274 18.45 7.94 -13.70
CA THR A 274 18.42 7.99 -15.18
C THR A 274 18.84 6.65 -15.81
N GLY A 275 17.96 6.10 -16.65
CA GLY A 275 18.26 4.91 -17.46
C GLY A 275 18.19 3.59 -16.69
N GLU A 276 17.84 3.64 -15.41
CA GLU A 276 17.66 2.46 -14.55
C GLU A 276 16.21 2.34 -14.05
N THR A 277 15.47 3.46 -14.00
CA THR A 277 14.11 3.52 -13.44
C THR A 277 13.10 2.71 -14.24
N THR A 278 12.25 1.97 -13.51
CA THR A 278 11.05 1.30 -14.00
C THR A 278 9.81 1.96 -13.43
N VAL A 279 8.85 2.32 -14.27
CA VAL A 279 7.56 2.91 -13.85
C VAL A 279 6.42 2.17 -14.52
N TYR A 280 5.44 1.77 -13.72
CA TYR A 280 4.12 1.31 -14.14
C TYR A 280 3.16 2.48 -13.93
N LEU A 281 2.34 2.75 -14.94
CA LEU A 281 1.48 3.92 -15.00
C LEU A 281 0.07 3.47 -15.38
N ASP A 282 -0.89 3.91 -14.58
CA ASP A 282 -2.32 3.75 -14.84
C ASP A 282 -3.07 5.05 -14.52
N ASN A 283 -4.34 5.11 -14.94
CA ASN A 283 -5.26 6.20 -14.59
C ASN A 283 -4.69 7.62 -14.83
N VAL A 284 -4.25 7.92 -16.05
CA VAL A 284 -3.71 9.24 -16.42
C VAL A 284 -4.84 10.14 -16.90
N PHE A 285 -5.15 11.19 -16.13
CA PHE A 285 -6.21 12.13 -16.50
C PHE A 285 -6.03 13.51 -15.86
N PHE A 286 -6.60 14.54 -16.47
CA PHE A 286 -6.81 15.82 -15.82
C PHE A 286 -8.20 15.84 -15.21
N TYR A 287 -8.35 16.46 -14.05
CA TYR A 287 -9.67 16.65 -13.47
C TYR A 287 -9.86 18.05 -12.89
N LYS A 288 -11.11 18.47 -12.89
CA LYS A 288 -11.59 19.62 -12.16
C LYS A 288 -12.02 19.14 -10.79
N GLU A 289 -11.23 19.48 -9.79
CA GLU A 289 -11.71 19.56 -8.42
C GLU A 289 -12.85 20.59 -8.45
N ASP A 290 -14.06 20.16 -8.17
CA ASP A 290 -15.17 21.10 -8.13
C ASP A 290 -14.82 22.20 -7.11
N ASP A 291 -15.15 23.45 -7.44
CA ASP A 291 -15.11 24.56 -6.46
C ASP A 291 -16.26 24.42 -5.44
N THR A 292 -17.04 23.34 -5.53
CA THR A 292 -17.56 22.69 -4.34
C THR A 292 -16.38 21.92 -3.78
N THR A 293 -15.80 22.41 -2.68
CA THR A 293 -15.23 21.53 -1.64
C THR A 293 -15.74 20.12 -1.85
N PRO A 294 -14.92 19.06 -2.01
CA PRO A 294 -15.45 17.70 -2.02
C PRO A 294 -16.50 17.69 -0.92
N PRO A 295 -17.78 17.33 -1.20
CA PRO A 295 -18.78 17.41 -0.13
C PRO A 295 -18.09 16.74 1.04
N PRO A 296 -17.88 17.49 2.16
CA PRO A 296 -17.01 17.03 3.25
C PRO A 296 -17.35 15.57 3.44
N PRO A 297 -16.36 14.63 3.39
CA PRO A 297 -16.58 13.21 3.13
C PRO A 297 -17.92 12.87 3.70
N THR A 298 -18.94 12.70 2.85
CA THR A 298 -20.34 12.89 3.26
C THR A 298 -20.48 12.22 4.61
N ASP A 299 -20.91 12.89 5.69
CA ASP A 299 -20.85 12.33 7.06
C ASP A 299 -21.58 10.97 7.21
N GLU A 300 -22.16 10.45 6.12
CA GLU A 300 -22.91 9.23 5.90
C GLU A 300 -22.55 8.58 4.53
N PRO A 301 -22.58 7.24 4.40
CA PRO A 301 -22.36 6.54 3.13
C PRO A 301 -23.39 6.92 2.06
N ALA A 302 -22.94 7.05 0.80
CA ALA A 302 -23.81 7.35 -0.34
C ALA A 302 -24.59 6.13 -0.86
N GLU A 303 -24.04 4.92 -0.70
CA GLU A 303 -24.66 3.64 -1.07
C GLU A 303 -24.67 2.70 0.14
N ALA A 304 -25.60 1.75 0.18
CA ALA A 304 -25.64 0.74 1.22
C ALA A 304 -24.47 -0.26 1.12
N ALA A 305 -24.17 -0.96 2.22
CA ALA A 305 -23.12 -1.98 2.21
C ALA A 305 -23.40 -3.09 1.18
N PRO A 306 -22.37 -3.63 0.50
CA PRO A 306 -22.53 -4.74 -0.43
C PRO A 306 -23.21 -5.95 0.24
N ALA A 307 -24.08 -6.66 -0.46
CA ALA A 307 -24.67 -7.90 0.07
C ALA A 307 -23.57 -8.93 0.36
N PRO A 308 -23.65 -9.65 1.50
CA PRO A 308 -22.83 -10.83 1.72
C PRO A 308 -23.28 -11.97 0.79
N VAL A 309 -22.37 -12.91 0.54
CA VAL A 309 -22.55 -13.99 -0.46
C VAL A 309 -22.31 -15.39 0.11
N GLN A 310 -22.03 -15.49 1.42
CA GLN A 310 -21.85 -16.72 2.15
C GLN A 310 -23.12 -17.58 2.10
N ASP A 311 -22.96 -18.91 2.15
CA ASP A 311 -24.12 -19.81 2.18
C ASP A 311 -24.86 -19.62 3.51
N ALA A 312 -26.17 -19.39 3.46
CA ALA A 312 -26.98 -19.14 4.64
C ALA A 312 -26.95 -20.30 5.67
N GLY A 313 -26.59 -21.52 5.25
CA GLY A 313 -26.42 -22.66 6.14
C GLY A 313 -25.14 -22.61 6.99
N ASP A 314 -24.16 -21.79 6.58
CA ASP A 314 -22.86 -21.63 7.24
C ASP A 314 -22.76 -20.28 7.99
N VAL A 315 -23.89 -19.58 8.19
CA VAL A 315 -23.93 -18.23 8.77
C VAL A 315 -24.80 -18.18 10.03
N ILE A 316 -24.29 -17.50 11.07
CA ILE A 316 -25.07 -17.02 12.22
C ILE A 316 -25.15 -15.49 12.11
N SER A 317 -26.29 -14.99 11.62
CA SER A 317 -26.50 -13.55 11.38
C SER A 317 -27.02 -12.83 12.61
N LEU A 318 -26.41 -11.71 12.98
CA LEU A 318 -26.91 -10.81 14.02
C LEU A 318 -27.64 -9.62 13.39
N PHE A 319 -27.11 -9.12 12.26
CA PHE A 319 -27.72 -8.04 11.50
C PHE A 319 -27.31 -8.13 10.03
N SER A 320 -28.22 -8.57 9.16
CA SER A 320 -28.01 -8.49 7.71
C SER A 320 -29.32 -8.57 6.97
N ARG A 321 -29.44 -7.80 5.88
CA ARG A 321 -30.57 -7.93 4.95
C ARG A 321 -30.60 -9.26 4.19
N ALA A 322 -29.51 -10.02 4.19
CA ALA A 322 -29.34 -11.23 3.37
C ALA A 322 -29.75 -12.52 4.09
N TYR A 323 -29.81 -12.51 5.41
CA TYR A 323 -30.02 -13.70 6.25
C TYR A 323 -31.12 -13.47 7.29
N ASP A 324 -31.59 -14.56 7.91
CA ASP A 324 -32.47 -14.46 9.07
C ASP A 324 -31.63 -14.19 10.32
N ASP A 325 -31.85 -13.04 10.97
CA ASP A 325 -31.08 -12.64 12.15
C ASP A 325 -31.51 -13.40 13.42
N VAL A 326 -30.54 -13.82 14.22
CA VAL A 326 -30.75 -14.29 15.59
C VAL A 326 -31.05 -13.11 16.51
N PRO A 327 -31.72 -13.32 17.66
CA PRO A 327 -32.02 -12.23 18.58
C PRO A 327 -30.76 -11.58 19.17
N VAL A 328 -30.73 -10.25 19.16
CA VAL A 328 -29.75 -9.41 19.87
C VAL A 328 -30.52 -8.57 20.89
N ASP A 329 -30.09 -8.58 22.15
CA ASP A 329 -30.85 -7.95 23.25
C ASP A 329 -30.83 -6.43 23.15
N THR A 330 -29.65 -5.88 22.84
CA THR A 330 -29.49 -4.46 22.56
C THR A 330 -28.30 -4.20 21.65
N TRP A 331 -28.46 -3.22 20.76
CA TRP A 331 -27.40 -2.69 19.90
C TRP A 331 -26.67 -1.48 20.53
N ARG A 332 -27.12 -1.02 21.69
CA ARG A 332 -26.44 -0.01 22.51
C ARG A 332 -26.83 -0.19 23.97
N THR A 333 -25.90 -0.63 24.78
CA THR A 333 -26.10 -0.77 26.22
C THR A 333 -26.20 0.59 26.93
N GLU A 334 -26.74 0.61 28.15
CA GLU A 334 -26.81 1.83 28.96
C GLU A 334 -25.43 2.33 29.43
N TRP A 335 -24.44 1.44 29.47
CA TRP A 335 -23.05 1.75 29.83
C TRP A 335 -22.20 2.21 28.64
N SER A 336 -22.77 2.21 27.42
CA SER A 336 -22.11 2.73 26.21
C SER A 336 -21.90 4.24 26.28
N SER A 337 -20.78 4.70 25.71
CA SER A 337 -20.51 6.12 25.48
C SER A 337 -20.50 6.39 23.97
N ALA A 338 -21.69 6.42 23.39
CA ALA A 338 -21.98 6.74 22.00
C ALA A 338 -23.45 7.15 21.87
N GLU A 339 -23.82 7.83 20.79
CA GLU A 339 -25.20 7.92 20.32
C GLU A 339 -25.48 6.77 19.34
N TYR A 340 -26.72 6.26 19.30
CA TYR A 340 -27.11 5.17 18.40
C TYR A 340 -28.38 5.53 17.65
N GLU A 341 -28.33 5.34 16.34
CA GLU A 341 -29.48 5.44 15.46
C GLU A 341 -29.49 4.24 14.51
N GLU A 342 -30.69 3.73 14.20
CA GLU A 342 -30.87 2.88 13.03
C GLU A 342 -31.43 3.74 11.92
N ILE A 343 -30.66 3.86 10.84
CA ILE A 343 -30.99 4.68 9.68
C ILE A 343 -31.24 3.77 8.47
N THR A 344 -31.59 4.37 7.34
CA THR A 344 -31.70 3.64 6.08
C THR A 344 -30.88 4.31 4.99
N ILE A 345 -29.97 3.56 4.38
CA ILE A 345 -29.18 3.99 3.22
C ILE A 345 -29.67 3.17 2.04
N ASP A 346 -30.13 3.83 0.96
CA ASP A 346 -30.81 3.17 -0.17
C ASP A 346 -31.97 2.23 0.23
N GLY A 347 -32.64 2.55 1.33
CA GLY A 347 -33.73 1.74 1.88
C GLY A 347 -33.29 0.45 2.58
N ILE A 348 -31.98 0.25 2.77
CA ILE A 348 -31.39 -0.83 3.56
C ILE A 348 -31.11 -0.28 4.96
N ALA A 349 -31.52 -1.02 5.99
CA ALA A 349 -31.27 -0.64 7.37
C ALA A 349 -29.77 -0.66 7.66
N THR A 350 -29.27 0.33 8.40
CA THR A 350 -27.86 0.46 8.76
C THR A 350 -27.76 0.97 10.19
N LYS A 351 -26.87 0.38 11.00
CA LYS A 351 -26.60 0.85 12.37
C LYS A 351 -25.63 2.02 12.30
N LYS A 352 -25.95 3.13 12.96
CA LYS A 352 -25.09 4.30 13.06
C LYS A 352 -24.73 4.56 14.52
N TYR A 353 -23.45 4.71 14.79
CA TYR A 353 -22.93 5.21 16.06
C TYR A 353 -22.20 6.52 15.83
N SER A 354 -22.55 7.56 16.58
CA SER A 354 -21.90 8.87 16.52
C SER A 354 -21.42 9.30 17.90
N SER A 355 -20.41 10.18 17.94
CA SER A 355 -19.71 10.52 19.19
C SER A 355 -19.21 9.27 19.91
N LEU A 356 -18.74 8.29 19.15
CA LEU A 356 -18.33 6.98 19.64
C LEU A 356 -17.02 7.11 20.41
N ASP A 357 -17.08 6.80 21.70
CA ASP A 357 -15.93 6.35 22.49
C ASP A 357 -15.90 4.82 22.44
N PHE A 358 -16.97 4.20 22.95
CA PHE A 358 -17.24 2.78 22.81
C PHE A 358 -18.73 2.50 22.90
N VAL A 359 -19.18 1.44 22.22
CA VAL A 359 -20.54 0.93 22.29
C VAL A 359 -20.53 -0.56 22.60
N GLY A 360 -21.36 -0.95 23.55
CA GLY A 360 -21.68 -2.33 23.86
C GLY A 360 -22.93 -2.79 23.13
N ILE A 361 -22.83 -3.97 22.52
CA ILE A 361 -23.92 -4.76 21.97
C ILE A 361 -24.02 -6.02 22.84
N GLU A 362 -25.22 -6.39 23.27
CA GLU A 362 -25.43 -7.49 24.22
C GLU A 362 -26.36 -8.57 23.64
N THR A 363 -26.00 -9.80 23.98
CA THR A 363 -26.72 -11.06 23.73
C THR A 363 -26.77 -11.88 25.02
N VAL A 364 -26.86 -11.22 26.18
CA VAL A 364 -26.86 -11.85 27.51
C VAL A 364 -28.06 -12.78 27.73
N GLU A 365 -29.27 -12.39 27.32
CA GLU A 365 -30.46 -13.25 27.38
C GLU A 365 -30.53 -14.24 26.21
N ASN A 366 -29.83 -13.94 25.10
CA ASN A 366 -29.82 -14.70 23.86
C ASN A 366 -28.38 -15.05 23.41
N GLN A 367 -27.61 -15.68 24.30
CA GLN A 367 -26.19 -15.98 24.06
C GLN A 367 -25.98 -16.81 22.80
N ILE A 368 -24.88 -16.53 22.10
CA ILE A 368 -24.58 -17.12 20.79
C ILE A 368 -23.44 -18.12 20.92
N ASP A 369 -23.71 -19.35 20.48
CA ASP A 369 -22.69 -20.39 20.30
C ASP A 369 -22.04 -20.24 18.92
N ILE A 370 -20.79 -19.79 18.89
CA ILE A 370 -19.98 -19.62 17.68
C ILE A 370 -18.84 -20.65 17.59
N THR A 371 -18.93 -21.77 18.32
CA THR A 371 -17.87 -22.78 18.36
C THR A 371 -17.57 -23.41 17.00
N ASP A 372 -18.58 -23.57 16.15
CA ASP A 372 -18.45 -24.13 14.80
C ASP A 372 -18.08 -23.07 13.72
N MET A 373 -18.04 -21.79 14.07
CA MET A 373 -17.71 -20.69 13.17
C MET A 373 -16.20 -20.46 13.10
N THR A 374 -15.72 -19.87 12.00
CA THR A 374 -14.30 -19.58 11.80
C THR A 374 -14.00 -18.09 11.69
N HIS A 375 -14.97 -17.26 11.29
CA HIS A 375 -14.77 -15.82 11.08
C HIS A 375 -15.95 -15.00 11.61
N LEU A 376 -15.65 -13.76 11.98
CA LEU A 376 -16.61 -12.66 12.11
C LEU A 376 -16.57 -11.82 10.84
N HIS A 377 -17.72 -11.61 10.20
CA HIS A 377 -17.91 -10.63 9.14
C HIS A 377 -18.60 -9.40 9.71
N ILE A 378 -18.07 -8.23 9.36
CA ILE A 378 -18.71 -6.93 9.61
C ILE A 378 -18.34 -5.95 8.50
N ASP A 379 -19.33 -5.31 7.88
CA ASP A 379 -19.09 -4.21 6.96
C ASP A 379 -19.15 -2.89 7.74
N VAL A 380 -18.09 -2.08 7.64
CA VAL A 380 -17.93 -0.82 8.38
C VAL A 380 -17.65 0.34 7.43
N TRP A 381 -18.23 1.50 7.70
CA TRP A 381 -17.95 2.74 6.96
C TRP A 381 -17.79 3.89 7.95
N SER A 382 -16.80 4.75 7.73
CA SER A 382 -16.58 5.95 8.54
C SER A 382 -15.94 7.04 7.70
N PRO A 383 -16.28 8.33 7.93
CA PRO A 383 -15.53 9.43 7.34
C PRO A 383 -14.21 9.69 8.09
N ASP A 384 -14.04 9.11 9.30
CA ASP A 384 -13.05 9.53 10.30
C ASP A 384 -12.20 8.36 10.83
N PHE A 385 -12.01 7.26 10.09
CA PHE A 385 -11.20 6.12 10.56
C PHE A 385 -9.76 6.54 10.90
N ASP A 386 -9.41 6.50 12.19
CA ASP A 386 -8.02 6.49 12.66
C ASP A 386 -7.68 5.10 13.20
N VAL A 387 -8.37 4.72 14.30
CA VAL A 387 -8.31 3.38 14.87
C VAL A 387 -9.73 2.87 15.10
N PHE A 388 -10.00 1.62 14.74
CA PHE A 388 -11.24 0.92 15.05
C PHE A 388 -10.93 -0.39 15.77
N ARG A 389 -11.68 -0.72 16.82
CA ARG A 389 -11.45 -1.93 17.61
C ARG A 389 -12.73 -2.70 17.79
N ILE A 390 -12.61 -4.02 17.72
CA ILE A 390 -13.68 -4.96 17.96
C ILE A 390 -13.23 -5.87 19.08
N LYS A 391 -14.01 -5.92 20.15
CA LYS A 391 -13.81 -6.82 21.27
C LYS A 391 -15.00 -7.76 21.42
N LEU A 392 -14.70 -9.02 21.66
CA LEU A 392 -15.68 -10.08 21.91
C LEU A 392 -15.56 -10.55 23.36
N VAL A 393 -16.69 -10.84 24.00
CA VAL A 393 -16.75 -11.35 25.37
C VAL A 393 -17.69 -12.57 25.43
N ASP A 394 -17.14 -13.70 25.85
CA ASP A 394 -17.85 -14.95 26.11
C ASP A 394 -17.94 -15.16 27.63
N PHE A 395 -19.14 -15.44 28.15
CA PHE A 395 -19.37 -15.62 29.59
C PHE A 395 -18.95 -17.01 30.10
N GLY A 396 -18.22 -17.79 29.30
CA GLY A 396 -17.75 -19.11 29.67
C GLY A 396 -18.90 -20.12 29.84
N PRO A 397 -18.58 -21.38 30.19
CA PRO A 397 -19.56 -22.45 30.35
C PRO A 397 -20.66 -22.19 31.38
N ASP A 398 -20.45 -21.30 32.36
CA ASP A 398 -21.48 -20.98 33.36
C ASP A 398 -22.56 -20.00 32.84
N GLY A 399 -22.29 -19.33 31.72
CA GLY A 399 -23.20 -18.42 31.02
C GLY A 399 -23.50 -17.14 31.78
N ALA A 400 -22.69 -16.75 32.78
CA ALA A 400 -22.93 -15.60 33.63
C ALA A 400 -21.71 -14.66 33.69
N PHE A 401 -21.97 -13.35 33.61
CA PHE A 401 -20.92 -12.34 33.72
C PHE A 401 -20.20 -12.42 35.08
N ASN A 402 -18.87 -12.38 35.03
CA ASN A 402 -17.96 -12.40 36.16
C ASN A 402 -18.11 -13.67 37.02
N GLY A 403 -18.41 -14.80 36.37
CA GLY A 403 -18.45 -16.15 36.94
C GLY A 403 -17.06 -16.71 37.26
N GLY A 404 -16.03 -16.13 36.61
CA GLY A 404 -14.62 -16.51 36.75
C GLY A 404 -14.11 -17.41 35.63
N ASP A 405 -14.95 -17.66 34.63
CA ASP A 405 -14.69 -18.37 33.39
C ASP A 405 -14.95 -17.51 32.14
N ASP A 406 -15.30 -16.23 32.31
CA ASP A 406 -15.39 -15.24 31.21
C ASP A 406 -14.07 -15.15 30.44
N THR A 407 -14.16 -15.12 29.11
CA THR A 407 -13.02 -14.89 28.22
C THR A 407 -13.32 -13.75 27.27
N GLU A 408 -12.32 -12.94 26.97
CA GLU A 408 -12.47 -11.78 26.09
C GLU A 408 -11.17 -11.49 25.36
N ASP A 409 -11.27 -10.97 24.15
CA ASP A 409 -10.12 -10.40 23.45
C ASP A 409 -10.55 -9.30 22.49
N GLU A 410 -9.58 -8.45 22.12
CA GLU A 410 -9.78 -7.30 21.25
C GLU A 410 -8.83 -7.35 20.07
N VAL A 411 -9.37 -7.10 18.89
CA VAL A 411 -8.60 -6.88 17.66
C VAL A 411 -8.63 -5.40 17.28
N VAL A 412 -7.51 -4.90 16.78
CA VAL A 412 -7.29 -3.48 16.47
C VAL A 412 -7.02 -3.31 14.98
N PHE A 413 -7.74 -2.40 14.35
CA PHE A 413 -7.57 -2.00 12.96
C PHE A 413 -7.09 -0.55 12.92
N GLU A 414 -5.97 -0.32 12.25
CA GLU A 414 -5.39 1.00 12.00
C GLU A 414 -5.44 1.28 10.49
N ASN A 415 -5.58 2.55 10.11
CA ASN A 415 -5.54 3.00 8.71
C ASN A 415 -6.58 2.31 7.80
N LEU A 416 -7.80 2.08 8.30
CA LEU A 416 -8.91 1.65 7.45
C LEU A 416 -9.27 2.74 6.43
N ALA A 417 -9.70 2.33 5.23
CA ALA A 417 -10.09 3.26 4.19
C ALA A 417 -11.30 4.11 4.62
N GLN A 418 -11.16 5.43 4.54
CA GLN A 418 -12.20 6.40 4.91
C GLN A 418 -13.13 6.68 3.73
N GLY A 419 -14.39 6.98 4.02
CA GLY A 419 -15.36 7.38 2.99
C GLY A 419 -15.89 6.24 2.12
N GLU A 420 -15.50 4.99 2.38
CA GLU A 420 -15.98 3.80 1.68
C GLU A 420 -16.29 2.63 2.63
N TRP A 421 -17.06 1.65 2.15
CA TRP A 421 -17.40 0.46 2.93
C TRP A 421 -16.22 -0.49 2.97
N VAL A 422 -15.70 -0.73 4.17
CA VAL A 422 -14.65 -1.69 4.44
C VAL A 422 -15.29 -2.98 4.95
N ARG A 423 -15.06 -4.07 4.24
CA ARG A 423 -15.43 -5.42 4.67
C ARG A 423 -14.34 -6.00 5.55
N LEU A 424 -14.66 -6.28 6.81
CA LEU A 424 -13.78 -6.98 7.73
C LEU A 424 -14.21 -8.45 7.84
N GLU A 425 -13.39 -9.36 7.31
CA GLU A 425 -13.50 -10.80 7.50
C GLU A 425 -12.42 -11.23 8.51
N ILE A 426 -12.80 -11.30 9.78
CA ILE A 426 -11.87 -11.42 10.91
C ILE A 426 -11.82 -12.88 11.35
N PRO A 427 -10.69 -13.59 11.19
CA PRO A 427 -10.52 -14.93 11.74
C PRO A 427 -10.75 -14.92 13.26
N LEU A 428 -11.57 -15.85 13.76
CA LEU A 428 -11.79 -15.98 15.20
C LEU A 428 -10.53 -16.43 15.96
N SER A 429 -9.50 -16.89 15.24
CA SER A 429 -8.17 -17.15 15.80
C SER A 429 -7.42 -15.90 16.24
N ASP A 430 -7.79 -14.72 15.72
CA ASP A 430 -7.11 -13.46 16.00
C ASP A 430 -7.51 -12.90 17.37
N PHE A 431 -8.61 -13.40 17.94
CA PHE A 431 -9.02 -13.20 19.33
C PHE A 431 -8.34 -14.24 20.23
N GLU A 432 -7.02 -14.19 20.34
CA GLU A 432 -6.17 -15.15 21.06
C GLU A 432 -6.62 -15.46 22.50
N GLN A 433 -7.17 -14.47 23.21
CA GLN A 433 -7.64 -14.61 24.60
C GLN A 433 -9.11 -15.04 24.73
N LEU A 434 -9.87 -15.08 23.62
CA LEU A 434 -11.25 -15.58 23.58
C LEU A 434 -11.26 -17.12 23.54
N THR A 435 -10.82 -17.73 24.65
CA THR A 435 -10.57 -19.17 24.72
C THR A 435 -11.85 -20.02 24.80
N THR A 436 -13.01 -19.41 25.05
CA THR A 436 -14.34 -20.03 25.00
C THR A 436 -15.24 -19.28 24.01
N ARG A 437 -16.21 -19.98 23.41
CA ARG A 437 -17.03 -19.48 22.28
C ARG A 437 -18.48 -19.99 22.29
N GLU A 438 -18.90 -20.57 23.40
CA GLU A 438 -20.18 -21.27 23.56
C GLU A 438 -21.30 -20.30 23.99
N ASN A 439 -20.93 -19.21 24.66
CA ASN A 439 -21.83 -18.27 25.32
C ASN A 439 -21.36 -16.83 25.04
N LEU A 440 -21.18 -16.49 23.76
CA LEU A 440 -20.82 -15.14 23.37
C LEU A 440 -21.95 -14.20 23.78
N ALA A 441 -21.62 -13.20 24.58
CA ALA A 441 -22.60 -12.39 25.30
C ALA A 441 -22.44 -10.89 25.05
N GLN A 442 -21.23 -10.41 24.69
CA GLN A 442 -21.00 -9.00 24.40
C GLN A 442 -20.07 -8.78 23.22
N PHE A 443 -20.34 -7.69 22.50
CA PHE A 443 -19.50 -7.14 21.44
C PHE A 443 -19.27 -5.68 21.77
N ILE A 444 -18.03 -5.25 21.74
CA ILE A 444 -17.67 -3.86 22.00
C ILE A 444 -16.98 -3.31 20.76
N LEU A 445 -17.56 -2.25 20.21
CA LEU A 445 -16.98 -1.48 19.11
C LEU A 445 -16.46 -0.16 19.70
N SER A 446 -15.22 0.21 19.38
CA SER A 446 -14.64 1.50 19.79
C SER A 446 -13.79 2.08 18.68
N GLY A 447 -13.52 3.39 18.75
CA GLY A 447 -12.64 4.01 17.77
C GLY A 447 -12.03 5.34 18.21
N LEU A 448 -11.09 5.82 17.41
CA LEU A 448 -10.43 7.12 17.55
C LEU A 448 -10.78 8.00 16.34
N PRO A 449 -10.88 9.34 16.52
CA PRO A 449 -10.74 10.09 17.78
C PRO A 449 -11.95 9.94 18.72
N THR A 450 -11.67 9.65 19.99
CA THR A 450 -12.70 9.39 21.03
C THR A 450 -13.73 10.52 21.14
N GLY A 451 -15.01 10.18 21.05
CA GLY A 451 -16.13 11.12 21.27
C GLY A 451 -16.45 12.01 20.06
N GLU A 452 -15.64 11.94 19.00
CA GLU A 452 -15.87 12.59 17.70
C GLU A 452 -16.10 11.56 16.58
N PHE A 453 -15.62 10.33 16.77
CA PHE A 453 -15.73 9.23 15.82
C PHE A 453 -17.18 8.85 15.49
N THR A 454 -17.49 8.74 14.20
CA THR A 454 -18.77 8.22 13.68
C THR A 454 -18.52 6.98 12.84
N VAL A 455 -19.28 5.91 13.06
CA VAL A 455 -19.18 4.66 12.30
C VAL A 455 -20.56 4.12 11.95
N TYR A 456 -20.66 3.60 10.72
CA TYR A 456 -21.82 2.93 10.16
C TYR A 456 -21.49 1.45 10.01
N ILE A 457 -22.43 0.61 10.44
CA ILE A 457 -22.25 -0.84 10.49
C ILE A 457 -23.40 -1.51 9.75
N ASP A 458 -23.05 -2.46 8.89
CA ASP A 458 -23.98 -3.38 8.24
C ASP A 458 -23.40 -4.80 8.23
N ASN A 459 -24.23 -5.79 7.93
CA ASN A 459 -23.84 -7.19 7.77
C ASN A 459 -22.96 -7.73 8.91
N VAL A 460 -23.48 -7.76 10.14
CA VAL A 460 -22.79 -8.36 11.30
C VAL A 460 -23.19 -9.82 11.41
N PHE A 461 -22.27 -10.74 11.13
CA PHE A 461 -22.53 -12.18 11.24
C PHE A 461 -21.26 -13.00 11.45
N PHE A 462 -21.39 -14.20 12.03
CA PHE A 462 -20.32 -15.19 12.03
C PHE A 462 -20.54 -16.19 10.92
N TYR A 463 -19.47 -16.70 10.33
CA TYR A 463 -19.58 -17.74 9.32
C TYR A 463 -18.48 -18.79 9.41
N LYS A 464 -18.75 -19.91 8.75
CA LYS A 464 -17.79 -20.98 8.51
C LYS A 464 -17.27 -20.91 7.08
N GLN A 465 -15.94 -20.89 6.95
CA GLN A 465 -15.23 -20.91 5.67
C GLN A 465 -15.08 -22.33 5.10
#